data_AF-A0AA40GL00-F1
#
_entry.id   AF-A0AA40GL00-F1
#
_cell.length_a   1.000
_cell.length_b   1.000
_cell.length_c   1.000
_cell.angle_alpha   90.00
_cell.angle_beta   90.00
_cell.angle_gamma   90.00
#
_symmetry.space_group_name_H-M   'P 1'
#
loop_
_entity.id
_entity.type
_entity.pdbx_description
1 polymer ?
#
loop_
_entity_poly.entity_id
_entity_poly.type
_entity_poly.pdbx_seq_one_letter_code
_entity_poly.pdbx_strand_id
1 'polypeptide(L)'
;GGKTQENLRMSVVQRGTATLRKAKKITVKTCLDNPFVFQWKTIDGEDMHFILETLEERIKHIGLKKIETPRRKKRSLTKTQMERKCDASTSELPKEEETEGRQQKPGWTDISIRRQLAIGVNEVTKALEKNDLLLLLVCKSAKPAMITSHLIQLSASRATPAGQVPRLSETVAPLLGLTSILALGFKKQSDKFTEAIEAIIPKIPALEVPWFQYRTEESVAYAHTDSSENQEPEQPAEALGDELTSQKRKRTESNQLDLSNVTLQPLKIKKLVPNPNKIKKPPRKKKKAFSA
;
A
#
# COMPACT_ATOMS: atom_id res chain seq x y z
N GLY A 1 -10.15 83.96 -44.53
CA GLY A 1 -10.62 82.67 -45.06
C GLY A 1 -9.65 81.58 -44.63
N GLY A 2 -10.16 80.38 -44.34
CA GLY A 2 -9.37 79.15 -44.06
C GLY A 2 -9.18 78.87 -42.56
N LYS A 3 -10.10 78.12 -41.92
CA LYS A 3 -10.06 76.66 -41.70
C LYS A 3 -8.94 76.19 -40.78
N THR A 4 -9.28 75.89 -39.52
CA THR A 4 -9.13 74.54 -38.94
C THR A 4 -9.87 74.47 -37.60
N GLN A 5 -11.03 73.81 -37.59
CA GLN A 5 -11.68 73.32 -36.37
C GLN A 5 -11.09 71.95 -36.08
N GLU A 6 -10.29 71.82 -35.02
CA GLU A 6 -10.00 70.51 -34.43
C GLU A 6 -11.16 70.13 -33.50
N ASN A 7 -12.04 69.28 -34.03
CA ASN A 7 -13.04 68.57 -33.24
C ASN A 7 -12.34 67.52 -32.37
N LEU A 8 -12.08 67.86 -31.09
CA LEU A 8 -11.87 66.82 -30.07
C LEU A 8 -13.22 66.19 -29.73
N ARG A 9 -13.60 65.15 -30.50
CA ARG A 9 -14.66 64.22 -30.09
C ARG A 9 -14.19 63.46 -28.86
N MET A 10 -14.60 63.91 -27.68
CA MET A 10 -14.61 63.05 -26.51
C MET A 10 -15.58 61.90 -26.77
N SER A 11 -15.05 60.70 -27.01
CA SER A 11 -15.84 59.48 -26.93
C SER A 11 -16.30 59.34 -25.49
N VAL A 12 -17.58 59.63 -25.24
CA VAL A 12 -18.26 59.24 -24.01
C VAL A 12 -18.21 57.72 -23.96
N VAL A 13 -17.26 57.19 -23.19
CA VAL A 13 -17.24 55.78 -22.82
C VAL A 13 -18.53 55.56 -22.05
N GLN A 14 -19.49 54.91 -22.68
CA GLN A 14 -20.68 54.41 -21.99
C GLN A 14 -20.18 53.57 -20.83
N ARG A 15 -20.46 54.01 -19.60
CA ARG A 15 -20.32 53.18 -18.40
C ARG A 15 -21.23 51.98 -18.59
N GLY A 16 -20.68 50.91 -19.18
CA GLY A 16 -21.28 49.60 -19.14
C GLY A 16 -21.59 49.31 -17.69
N THR A 17 -22.85 49.02 -17.40
CA THR A 17 -23.31 48.54 -16.10
C THR A 17 -22.53 47.27 -15.78
N ALA A 18 -21.46 47.40 -15.00
CA ALA A 18 -20.74 46.27 -14.47
C ALA A 18 -21.71 45.50 -13.59
N THR A 19 -22.26 44.42 -14.12
CA THR A 19 -23.05 43.47 -13.35
C THR A 19 -22.10 42.90 -12.30
N LEU A 20 -22.23 43.40 -11.06
CA LEU A 20 -21.55 42.89 -9.88
C LEU A 20 -21.91 41.40 -9.78
N ARG A 21 -21.02 40.53 -10.30
CA ARG A 21 -21.17 39.08 -10.18
C ARG A 21 -21.20 38.78 -8.69
N LYS A 22 -22.37 38.42 -8.16
CA LYS A 22 -22.53 38.02 -6.76
C LYS A 22 -21.48 36.95 -6.44
N ALA A 23 -20.67 37.20 -5.42
CA ALA A 23 -19.69 36.23 -4.95
C ALA A 23 -20.38 34.90 -4.66
N LYS A 24 -19.86 33.79 -5.21
CA LYS A 24 -20.42 32.47 -4.98
C LYS A 24 -20.34 32.18 -3.47
N LYS A 25 -21.48 31.87 -2.86
CA LYS A 25 -21.55 31.47 -1.45
C LYS A 25 -20.69 30.21 -1.27
N ILE A 26 -19.64 30.31 -0.48
CA ILE A 26 -18.79 29.17 -0.13
C ILE A 26 -19.59 28.29 0.83
N THR A 27 -20.13 27.19 0.32
CA THR A 27 -20.80 26.18 1.15
C THR A 27 -19.74 25.31 1.80
N VAL A 28 -19.49 25.53 3.09
CA VAL A 28 -18.58 24.69 3.88
C VAL A 28 -19.28 23.37 4.20
N LYS A 29 -18.68 22.25 3.79
CA LYS A 29 -19.10 20.90 4.17
C LYS A 29 -18.20 20.41 5.30
N THR A 30 -18.79 20.01 6.41
CA THR A 30 -18.08 19.32 7.49
C THR A 30 -17.94 17.85 7.10
N CYS A 31 -16.70 17.38 6.89
CA CYS A 31 -16.38 15.97 6.74
C CYS A 31 -15.73 15.44 8.02
N LEU A 32 -15.94 14.15 8.29
CA LEU A 32 -15.14 13.41 9.25
C LEU A 32 -13.96 12.83 8.47
N ASP A 33 -12.77 13.37 8.70
CA ASP A 33 -11.53 12.86 8.11
C ASP A 33 -10.81 11.94 9.09
N ASN A 34 -9.99 11.03 8.57
CA ASN A 34 -9.19 10.13 9.40
C ASN A 34 -8.06 10.94 10.08
N PRO A 35 -8.01 11.00 11.42
CA PRO A 35 -6.94 11.73 12.11
C PRO A 35 -5.56 11.06 11.96
N PHE A 36 -5.50 9.81 11.53
CA PHE A 36 -4.25 9.05 11.42
C PHE A 36 -3.67 9.11 10.01
N VAL A 37 -2.48 9.70 9.90
CA VAL A 37 -1.70 9.73 8.66
C VAL A 37 -0.56 8.72 8.77
N PHE A 38 -0.64 7.61 8.02
CA PHE A 38 0.42 6.60 7.97
C PHE A 38 1.54 7.09 7.06
N GLN A 39 2.65 7.46 7.68
CA GLN A 39 3.87 7.86 6.99
C GLN A 39 4.94 6.79 7.17
N TRP A 40 5.74 6.61 6.13
CA TRP A 40 6.90 5.74 6.21
C TRP A 40 7.96 6.37 7.09
N LYS A 41 8.57 5.56 7.95
CA LYS A 41 9.85 5.91 8.57
C LYS A 41 10.93 5.76 7.50
N THR A 42 11.61 6.87 7.20
CA THR A 42 12.73 6.86 6.24
C THR A 42 13.97 6.32 6.95
N ILE A 43 14.74 5.49 6.28
CA ILE A 43 16.06 5.06 6.74
C ILE A 43 17.07 6.09 6.26
N ASP A 44 17.72 6.78 7.20
CA ASP A 44 18.66 7.88 6.92
C ASP A 44 20.11 7.44 7.18
N GLY A 45 21.06 8.03 6.45
CA GLY A 45 22.50 7.94 6.75
C GLY A 45 23.19 6.64 6.34
N GLU A 46 24.05 6.13 7.23
CA GLU A 46 24.94 4.98 7.02
C GLU A 46 24.17 3.68 6.78
N ASP A 47 23.08 3.46 7.54
CA ASP A 47 22.26 2.27 7.42
C ASP A 47 21.60 2.16 6.03
N MET A 48 21.21 3.29 5.44
CA MET A 48 20.70 3.32 4.07
C MET A 48 21.76 2.84 3.07
N HIS A 49 23.00 3.36 3.19
CA HIS A 49 24.11 2.98 2.32
C HIS A 49 24.45 1.50 2.47
N PHE A 50 24.54 1.02 3.70
CA PHE A 50 24.76 -0.39 4.03
C PHE A 50 23.70 -1.31 3.39
N ILE A 51 22.41 -0.96 3.49
CA ILE A 51 21.33 -1.75 2.88
C ILE A 51 21.48 -1.79 1.36
N LEU A 52 21.74 -0.64 0.73
CA LEU A 52 21.87 -0.57 -0.73
C LEU A 52 23.09 -1.34 -1.25
N GLU A 53 24.23 -1.20 -0.60
CA GLU A 53 25.48 -1.88 -0.94
C GLU A 53 25.36 -3.40 -0.77
N THR A 54 24.84 -3.85 0.38
CA THR A 54 24.60 -5.28 0.66
C THR A 54 23.69 -5.90 -0.40
N LEU A 55 22.62 -5.21 -0.79
CA LEU A 55 21.71 -5.69 -1.84
C LEU A 55 22.37 -5.68 -3.22
N GLU A 56 23.14 -4.65 -3.54
CA GLU A 56 23.85 -4.54 -4.80
C GLU A 56 24.86 -5.68 -4.99
N GLU A 57 25.68 -5.94 -3.99
CA GLU A 57 26.65 -7.04 -4.00
C GLU A 57 25.97 -8.40 -4.14
N ARG A 58 24.91 -8.64 -3.36
CA ARG A 58 24.21 -9.93 -3.38
C ARG A 58 23.49 -10.17 -4.70
N ILE A 59 22.84 -9.16 -5.27
CA ILE A 59 22.18 -9.29 -6.56
C ILE A 59 23.21 -9.50 -7.68
N LYS A 60 24.36 -8.81 -7.64
CA LYS A 60 25.47 -9.05 -8.58
C LYS A 60 26.02 -10.47 -8.46
N HIS A 61 26.24 -10.96 -7.25
CA HIS A 61 26.75 -12.31 -7.01
C HIS A 61 25.77 -13.39 -7.52
N ILE A 62 24.47 -13.16 -7.35
CA ILE A 62 23.44 -14.08 -7.81
C ILE A 62 23.25 -14.01 -9.34
N GLY A 63 23.45 -12.84 -9.96
CA GLY A 63 23.31 -12.65 -11.40
C GLY A 63 21.87 -12.68 -11.91
N LEU A 64 20.88 -12.42 -11.04
CA LEU A 64 19.47 -12.36 -11.44
C LEU A 64 19.21 -11.14 -12.31
N LYS A 65 18.88 -11.35 -13.59
CA LYS A 65 18.54 -10.28 -14.53
C LYS A 65 17.31 -10.64 -15.34
N LYS A 66 16.48 -9.64 -15.64
CA LYS A 66 15.41 -9.75 -16.62
C LYS A 66 15.96 -9.37 -17.98
N ILE A 67 15.90 -10.30 -18.92
CA ILE A 67 16.25 -10.07 -20.32
C ILE A 67 14.96 -9.72 -21.06
N GLU A 68 14.78 -8.44 -21.36
CA GLU A 68 13.69 -7.98 -22.20
C GLU A 68 14.12 -7.99 -23.67
N THR A 69 13.29 -8.59 -24.54
CA THR A 69 13.49 -8.39 -25.98
C THR A 69 13.11 -6.95 -26.31
N PRO A 70 13.94 -6.23 -27.08
CA PRO A 70 13.56 -4.91 -27.55
C PRO A 70 12.27 -5.05 -28.33
N ARG A 71 11.19 -4.40 -27.87
CA ARG A 71 9.91 -4.37 -28.59
C ARG A 71 10.19 -3.86 -30.00
N ARG A 72 10.15 -4.74 -30.99
CA ARG A 72 10.19 -4.34 -32.40
C ARG A 72 9.04 -3.38 -32.61
N LYS A 73 9.35 -2.09 -32.77
CA LYS A 73 8.37 -1.09 -33.21
C LYS A 73 7.86 -1.59 -34.56
N LYS A 74 6.61 -2.08 -34.60
CA LYS A 74 5.95 -2.36 -35.88
C LYS A 74 5.89 -1.02 -36.61
N ARG A 75 6.80 -0.79 -37.56
CA ARG A 75 6.60 0.24 -38.58
C ARG A 75 5.32 -0.18 -39.30
N SER A 76 4.24 0.52 -39.05
CA SER A 76 3.07 0.46 -39.91
C SER A 76 3.55 0.91 -41.29
N LEU A 77 3.79 -0.04 -42.19
CA LEU A 77 3.95 0.24 -43.61
C LEU A 77 2.63 0.85 -44.07
N THR A 78 2.59 2.19 -44.11
CA THR A 78 1.58 2.91 -44.87
C THR A 78 1.77 2.51 -46.33
N LYS A 79 0.78 1.77 -46.81
CA LYS A 79 0.53 1.31 -48.17
C LYS A 79 0.64 2.47 -49.16
N THR A 80 1.78 2.61 -49.82
CA THR A 80 1.87 3.33 -51.10
C THR A 80 3.06 2.82 -51.91
N GLN A 81 2.78 1.90 -52.83
CA GLN A 81 3.50 1.63 -54.10
C GLN A 81 2.77 0.44 -54.73
N MET A 82 1.83 0.71 -55.62
CA MET A 82 2.05 0.87 -57.05
C MET A 82 2.51 -0.45 -57.67
N GLU A 83 1.57 -1.06 -58.37
CA GLU A 83 1.72 -2.23 -59.21
C GLU A 83 2.99 -2.14 -60.05
N ARG A 84 3.82 -3.18 -60.00
CA ARG A 84 4.64 -3.63 -61.13
C ARG A 84 4.87 -5.13 -60.99
N LYS A 85 4.67 -5.76 -62.14
CA LYS A 85 4.47 -7.18 -62.44
C LYS A 85 5.82 -7.92 -62.58
N CYS A 86 5.74 -9.26 -62.61
CA CYS A 86 6.72 -10.25 -63.11
C CYS A 86 7.80 -10.71 -62.10
N ASP A 87 8.29 -11.94 -62.08
CA ASP A 87 7.87 -13.28 -62.55
C ASP A 87 8.87 -14.29 -61.94
N ALA A 88 8.46 -15.56 -61.85
CA ALA A 88 9.21 -16.82 -61.63
C ALA A 88 10.73 -16.81 -61.32
N SER A 89 11.14 -17.51 -60.25
CA SER A 89 11.92 -18.79 -60.29
C SER A 89 12.74 -19.09 -59.01
N THR A 90 12.49 -20.30 -58.49
CA THR A 90 13.37 -21.34 -57.92
C THR A 90 14.75 -21.04 -57.30
N SER A 91 14.99 -21.71 -56.15
CA SER A 91 16.30 -22.10 -55.52
C SER A 91 17.02 -20.97 -54.75
N GLU A 92 17.64 -21.11 -53.57
CA GLU A 92 18.18 -22.25 -52.82
C GLU A 92 18.12 -22.02 -51.29
N LEU A 93 18.25 -23.12 -50.55
CA LEU A 93 18.66 -23.17 -49.14
C LEU A 93 19.97 -22.39 -48.90
N PRO A 94 20.16 -21.86 -47.69
CA PRO A 94 21.50 -21.86 -47.10
C PRO A 94 21.56 -22.81 -45.89
N LYS A 95 22.56 -23.70 -45.96
CA LYS A 95 23.10 -24.46 -44.84
C LYS A 95 23.67 -23.52 -43.77
N GLU A 96 23.66 -24.06 -42.56
CA GLU A 96 24.25 -23.55 -41.33
C GLU A 96 25.71 -23.09 -41.52
N GLU A 97 26.05 -21.94 -40.96
CA GLU A 97 27.36 -21.74 -40.34
C GLU A 97 27.17 -21.08 -38.97
N GLU A 98 27.75 -21.74 -37.98
CA GLU A 98 27.74 -21.46 -36.57
C GLU A 98 28.53 -20.18 -36.27
N THR A 99 27.87 -19.22 -35.65
CA THR A 99 28.51 -18.38 -34.63
C THR A 99 27.56 -18.31 -33.44
N GLU A 100 28.11 -18.64 -32.28
CA GLU A 100 27.45 -18.90 -31.00
C GLU A 100 26.64 -17.71 -30.45
N GLY A 101 25.49 -17.44 -31.05
CA GLY A 101 24.48 -16.54 -30.50
C GLY A 101 23.43 -17.37 -29.79
N ARG A 102 23.70 -17.83 -28.57
CA ARG A 102 22.68 -18.48 -27.72
C ARG A 102 21.52 -17.49 -27.59
N GLN A 103 20.46 -17.65 -28.40
CA GLN A 103 19.30 -16.78 -28.36
C GLN A 103 18.70 -16.87 -26.97
N GLN A 104 19.04 -15.91 -26.11
CA GLN A 104 18.50 -15.88 -24.77
C GLN A 104 17.00 -15.64 -24.91
N LYS A 105 16.22 -16.66 -24.54
CA LYS A 105 14.77 -16.58 -24.53
C LYS A 105 14.36 -15.40 -23.63
N PRO A 106 13.42 -14.54 -24.03
CA PRO A 106 12.95 -13.45 -23.20
C PRO A 106 12.46 -13.99 -21.86
N GLY A 107 12.90 -13.40 -20.75
CA GLY A 107 12.55 -13.91 -19.43
C GLY A 107 13.55 -13.53 -18.34
N TRP A 108 13.42 -14.19 -17.20
CA TRP A 108 14.35 -14.09 -16.08
C TRP A 108 15.48 -15.10 -16.26
N THR A 109 16.71 -14.73 -15.90
CA THR A 109 17.87 -15.64 -15.93
C THR A 109 17.61 -16.91 -15.14
N ASP A 110 17.11 -16.77 -13.91
CA ASP A 110 16.76 -17.88 -13.03
C ASP A 110 15.35 -17.69 -12.46
N ILE A 111 14.46 -18.62 -12.81
CA ILE A 111 13.06 -18.63 -12.38
C ILE A 111 12.94 -19.01 -10.90
N SER A 112 13.83 -19.86 -10.39
CA SER A 112 13.80 -20.32 -9.00
C SER A 112 14.09 -19.15 -8.05
N ILE A 113 15.13 -18.38 -8.35
CA ILE A 113 15.53 -17.18 -7.60
C ILE A 113 14.47 -16.08 -7.76
N ARG A 114 13.93 -15.89 -8.97
CA ARG A 114 12.83 -14.92 -9.18
C ARG A 114 11.62 -15.20 -8.28
N ARG A 115 11.31 -16.46 -7.98
CA ARG A 115 10.20 -16.82 -7.10
C ARG A 115 10.44 -16.41 -5.65
N GLN A 116 11.70 -16.26 -5.22
CA GLN A 116 12.07 -15.81 -3.87
C GLN A 116 11.84 -14.30 -3.66
N LEU A 117 11.72 -13.53 -4.74
CA LEU A 117 11.47 -12.09 -4.70
C LEU A 117 10.02 -11.75 -5.06
N ALA A 118 9.50 -10.71 -4.42
CA ALA A 118 8.25 -10.05 -4.78
C ALA A 118 8.59 -8.64 -5.31
N ILE A 119 8.35 -8.39 -6.60
CA ILE A 119 8.75 -7.13 -7.24
C ILE A 119 7.51 -6.32 -7.59
N GLY A 120 7.46 -5.09 -7.10
CA GLY A 120 6.36 -4.17 -7.31
C GLY A 120 5.23 -4.33 -6.29
N VAL A 121 4.40 -3.30 -6.21
CA VAL A 121 3.36 -3.16 -5.18
C VAL A 121 2.40 -4.34 -5.19
N ASN A 122 1.94 -4.77 -6.38
CA ASN A 122 0.95 -5.85 -6.50
C ASN A 122 1.48 -7.23 -6.08
N GLU A 123 2.77 -7.51 -6.28
CA GLU A 123 3.34 -8.79 -5.84
C GLU A 123 3.60 -8.76 -4.34
N VAL A 124 4.10 -7.64 -3.84
CA VAL A 124 4.32 -7.41 -2.42
C VAL A 124 3.02 -7.51 -1.63
N THR A 125 1.92 -6.88 -2.09
CA THR A 125 0.62 -6.96 -1.41
C THR A 125 0.14 -8.41 -1.31
N LYS A 126 0.17 -9.15 -2.42
CA LYS A 126 -0.20 -10.58 -2.45
C LYS A 126 0.65 -11.42 -1.49
N ALA A 127 1.94 -11.10 -1.37
CA ALA A 127 2.84 -11.82 -0.47
C ALA A 127 2.60 -11.45 1.01
N LEU A 128 2.28 -10.19 1.33
CA LEU A 128 1.88 -9.77 2.67
C LEU A 128 0.53 -10.39 3.10
N GLU A 129 -0.43 -10.47 2.18
CA GLU A 129 -1.73 -11.12 2.43
C GLU A 129 -1.55 -12.58 2.87
N LYS A 130 -0.63 -13.29 2.21
CA LYS A 130 -0.26 -14.68 2.50
C LYS A 130 0.69 -14.86 3.68
N ASN A 131 1.22 -13.78 4.26
CA ASN A 131 2.27 -13.82 5.27
C ASN A 131 3.55 -14.56 4.77
N ASP A 132 3.89 -14.36 3.50
CA ASP A 132 5.03 -15.01 2.83
C ASP A 132 6.30 -14.16 2.85
N LEU A 133 6.25 -12.90 3.30
CA LEU A 133 7.41 -12.00 3.31
C LEU A 133 8.21 -12.09 4.61
N LEU A 134 9.53 -12.01 4.47
CA LEU A 134 10.50 -11.86 5.55
C LEU A 134 10.88 -10.39 5.73
N LEU A 135 11.05 -9.66 4.62
CA LEU A 135 11.46 -8.25 4.61
C LEU A 135 10.76 -7.51 3.46
N LEU A 136 10.36 -6.26 3.70
CA LEU A 136 9.83 -5.35 2.69
C LEU A 136 10.59 -4.02 2.64
N LEU A 137 11.09 -3.66 1.46
CA LEU A 137 11.69 -2.36 1.19
C LEU A 137 10.86 -1.59 0.17
N VAL A 138 10.57 -0.34 0.49
CA VAL A 138 9.78 0.55 -0.38
C VAL A 138 10.64 1.73 -0.83
N CYS A 139 10.57 2.08 -2.10
CA CYS A 139 11.31 3.21 -2.64
C CYS A 139 10.60 4.55 -2.34
N LYS A 140 11.36 5.58 -1.98
CA LYS A 140 10.85 6.96 -1.79
C LYS A 140 10.37 7.65 -3.09
N SER A 141 10.70 7.10 -4.26
CA SER A 141 10.31 7.68 -5.56
C SER A 141 8.85 7.46 -5.95
N ALA A 142 8.08 6.67 -5.19
CA ALA A 142 6.69 6.35 -5.49
C ALA A 142 5.78 7.60 -5.45
N LYS A 143 5.15 7.92 -6.59
CA LYS A 143 4.19 9.01 -6.73
C LYS A 143 2.89 8.50 -7.36
N PRO A 144 1.72 8.72 -6.75
CA PRO A 144 1.48 9.32 -5.43
C PRO A 144 1.86 8.41 -4.25
N ALA A 145 2.21 9.00 -3.10
CA ALA A 145 2.61 8.28 -1.89
C ALA A 145 1.56 7.26 -1.41
N MET A 146 0.28 7.52 -1.69
CA MET A 146 -0.84 6.63 -1.33
C MET A 146 -0.71 5.22 -1.95
N ILE A 147 0.02 5.07 -3.07
CA ILE A 147 0.29 3.77 -3.68
C ILE A 147 1.03 2.83 -2.71
N THR A 148 1.80 3.38 -1.76
CA THR A 148 2.59 2.56 -0.82
C THR A 148 2.06 2.63 0.61
N SER A 149 1.24 3.62 0.95
CA SER A 149 0.75 3.83 2.32
C SER A 149 0.02 2.60 2.90
N HIS A 150 -0.75 1.88 2.09
CA HIS A 150 -1.46 0.67 2.53
C HIS A 150 -0.51 -0.47 2.95
N LEU A 151 0.71 -0.51 2.43
CA LEU A 151 1.69 -1.52 2.80
C LEU A 151 2.15 -1.37 4.26
N ILE A 152 2.09 -0.18 4.84
CA ILE A 152 2.45 0.07 6.25
C ILE A 152 1.52 -0.75 7.16
N GLN A 153 0.21 -0.61 6.96
CA GLN A 153 -0.80 -1.32 7.76
C GLN A 153 -0.74 -2.82 7.55
N LEU A 154 -0.57 -3.27 6.29
CA LEU A 154 -0.44 -4.69 5.98
C LEU A 154 0.80 -5.30 6.64
N SER A 155 1.93 -4.60 6.59
CA SER A 155 3.18 -5.08 7.20
C SER A 155 3.09 -5.12 8.72
N ALA A 156 2.51 -4.08 9.33
CA ALA A 156 2.26 -4.04 10.77
C ALA A 156 1.37 -5.22 11.22
N SER A 157 0.31 -5.53 10.46
CA SER A 157 -0.60 -6.65 10.76
C SER A 157 0.07 -8.03 10.75
N ARG A 158 1.20 -8.17 10.03
CA ARG A 158 1.97 -9.41 9.90
C ARG A 158 3.30 -9.39 10.65
N ALA A 159 3.56 -8.34 11.44
CA ALA A 159 4.85 -8.09 12.09
C ALA A 159 6.04 -8.22 11.13
N THR A 160 5.86 -7.84 9.85
CA THR A 160 6.91 -7.90 8.85
C THR A 160 7.75 -6.62 8.92
N PRO A 161 9.08 -6.69 9.08
CA PRO A 161 9.94 -5.52 9.05
C PRO A 161 9.83 -4.85 7.68
N ALA A 162 9.48 -3.57 7.69
CA ALA A 162 9.34 -2.81 6.46
C ALA A 162 9.83 -1.39 6.63
N GLY A 163 10.60 -0.93 5.64
CA GLY A 163 11.25 0.37 5.67
C GLY A 163 11.22 1.07 4.32
N GLN A 164 11.26 2.40 4.35
CA GLN A 164 11.41 3.20 3.15
C GLN A 164 12.89 3.54 2.93
N VAL A 165 13.42 3.08 1.79
CA VAL A 165 14.81 3.29 1.38
C VAL A 165 14.82 4.27 0.20
N PRO A 166 15.43 5.47 0.36
CA PRO A 166 15.70 6.36 -0.77
C PRO A 166 16.61 5.69 -1.81
N ARG A 167 16.46 6.05 -3.09
CA ARG A 167 17.35 5.58 -4.19
C ARG A 167 17.40 4.05 -4.41
N LEU A 168 16.51 3.28 -3.77
CA LEU A 168 16.37 1.83 -3.99
C LEU A 168 16.19 1.50 -5.47
N SER A 169 15.28 2.21 -6.15
CA SER A 169 15.03 1.97 -7.58
C SER A 169 16.22 2.33 -8.47
N GLU A 170 17.02 3.33 -8.11
CA GLU A 170 18.17 3.77 -8.92
C GLU A 170 19.29 2.72 -8.86
N THR A 171 19.48 2.10 -7.70
CA THR A 171 20.56 1.15 -7.45
C THR A 171 20.17 -0.26 -7.88
N VAL A 172 18.98 -0.74 -7.47
CA VAL A 172 18.59 -2.15 -7.64
C VAL A 172 17.91 -2.43 -8.98
N ALA A 173 17.13 -1.49 -9.53
CA ALA A 173 16.40 -1.74 -10.77
C ALA A 173 17.30 -2.05 -11.96
N PRO A 174 18.41 -1.30 -12.19
CA PRO A 174 19.33 -1.59 -13.29
C PRO A 174 19.98 -2.97 -13.18
N LEU A 175 20.32 -3.42 -11.97
CA LEU A 175 20.92 -4.74 -11.72
C LEU A 175 19.96 -5.87 -12.12
N LEU A 176 18.67 -5.71 -11.82
CA LEU A 176 17.63 -6.67 -12.17
C LEU A 176 17.15 -6.57 -13.63
N GLY A 177 17.67 -5.63 -14.43
CA GLY A 177 17.19 -5.39 -15.80
C GLY A 177 15.78 -4.79 -15.85
N LEU A 178 15.41 -4.01 -14.84
CA LEU A 178 14.12 -3.32 -14.73
C LEU A 178 14.29 -1.81 -14.88
N THR A 179 13.24 -1.14 -15.34
CA THR A 179 13.23 0.33 -15.45
C THR A 179 13.07 1.02 -14.10
N SER A 180 12.23 0.48 -13.22
CA SER A 180 11.99 1.03 -11.90
C SER A 180 11.39 -0.01 -10.95
N ILE A 181 11.66 0.15 -9.65
CA ILE A 181 11.13 -0.70 -8.57
C ILE A 181 10.58 0.20 -7.47
N LEU A 182 9.26 0.14 -7.24
CA LEU A 182 8.62 0.92 -6.18
C LEU A 182 8.58 0.18 -4.84
N ALA A 183 8.47 -1.15 -4.88
CA ALA A 183 8.44 -2.00 -3.71
C ALA A 183 9.18 -3.30 -4.03
N LEU A 184 9.96 -3.78 -3.08
CA LEU A 184 10.76 -4.99 -3.17
C LEU A 184 10.55 -5.79 -1.89
N GLY A 185 10.01 -6.99 -2.01
CA GLY A 185 9.82 -7.91 -0.90
C GLY A 185 10.68 -9.16 -1.06
N PHE A 186 11.22 -9.66 0.03
CA PHE A 186 11.91 -10.95 0.10
C PHE A 186 11.00 -11.97 0.78
N LYS A 187 10.77 -13.11 0.14
CA LYS A 187 9.91 -14.16 0.68
C LYS A 187 10.65 -15.00 1.72
N LYS A 188 9.94 -15.64 2.64
CA LYS A 188 10.53 -16.52 3.68
C LYS A 188 11.36 -17.66 3.12
N GLN A 189 11.07 -18.13 1.90
CA GLN A 189 11.81 -19.17 1.19
C GLN A 189 12.98 -18.60 0.36
N SER A 190 13.59 -17.49 0.79
CA SER A 190 14.65 -16.79 0.05
C SER A 190 16.06 -17.17 0.51
N ASP A 191 16.42 -18.45 0.37
CA ASP A 191 17.70 -18.99 0.88
C ASP A 191 18.93 -18.22 0.37
N LYS A 192 18.86 -17.69 -0.86
CA LYS A 192 19.97 -16.93 -1.48
C LYS A 192 20.13 -15.52 -0.92
N PHE A 193 19.12 -15.00 -0.23
CA PHE A 193 19.09 -13.65 0.32
C PHE A 193 19.06 -13.64 1.86
N THR A 194 18.91 -14.78 2.53
CA THR A 194 18.72 -14.88 3.99
C THR A 194 19.80 -14.13 4.78
N GLU A 195 21.07 -14.37 4.48
CA GLU A 195 22.21 -13.73 5.18
C GLU A 195 22.17 -12.20 5.06
N ALA A 196 21.86 -11.70 3.86
CA ALA A 196 21.73 -10.27 3.61
C ALA A 196 20.54 -9.67 4.37
N ILE A 197 19.42 -10.39 4.40
CA ILE A 197 18.20 -9.95 5.07
C ILE A 197 18.40 -9.90 6.58
N GLU A 198 19.04 -10.91 7.17
CA GLU A 198 19.35 -10.95 8.60
C GLU A 198 20.24 -9.78 9.04
N ALA A 199 21.19 -9.38 8.19
CA ALA A 199 22.01 -8.19 8.43
C ALA A 199 21.21 -6.87 8.31
N ILE A 200 20.22 -6.82 7.42
CA ILE A 200 19.42 -5.62 7.14
C ILE A 200 18.30 -5.40 8.17
N ILE A 201 17.60 -6.45 8.60
CA ILE A 201 16.46 -6.35 9.54
C ILE A 201 16.74 -5.46 10.77
N PRO A 202 17.85 -5.61 11.51
CA PRO A 202 18.10 -4.81 12.71
C PRO A 202 18.30 -3.32 12.43
N LYS A 203 18.59 -2.95 11.17
CA LYS A 203 18.78 -1.55 10.75
C LYS A 203 17.48 -0.85 10.35
N ILE A 204 16.38 -1.59 10.27
CA ILE A 204 15.10 -1.06 9.81
C ILE A 204 14.29 -0.56 11.01
N PRO A 205 13.77 0.68 10.96
CA PRO A 205 12.94 1.20 12.03
C PRO A 205 11.61 0.43 12.10
N ALA A 206 11.20 0.05 13.30
CA ALA A 206 9.93 -0.64 13.53
C ALA A 206 8.73 0.21 13.06
N LEU A 207 7.76 -0.43 12.41
CA LEU A 207 6.52 0.21 12.00
C LEU A 207 5.56 0.32 13.18
N GLU A 208 5.09 1.53 13.44
CA GLU A 208 4.11 1.80 14.47
C GLU A 208 2.77 2.17 13.82
N VAL A 209 1.73 1.43 14.21
CA VAL A 209 0.35 1.71 13.82
C VAL A 209 -0.48 1.75 15.10
N PRO A 210 -1.14 2.87 15.45
CA PRO A 210 -1.70 3.09 16.80
C PRO A 210 -2.68 2.03 17.32
N TRP A 211 -3.37 1.31 16.44
CA TRP A 211 -4.32 0.25 16.81
C TRP A 211 -3.74 -1.17 16.71
N PHE A 212 -2.54 -1.33 16.16
CA PHE A 212 -1.73 -2.53 16.34
C PHE A 212 -0.84 -2.30 17.55
N GLN A 213 -1.47 -2.29 18.73
CA GLN A 213 -0.74 -2.41 19.98
C GLN A 213 -0.18 -3.82 19.99
N TYR A 214 1.10 -3.95 19.65
CA TYR A 214 1.82 -5.16 19.93
C TYR A 214 1.64 -5.43 21.42
N ARG A 215 1.16 -6.63 21.76
CA ARG A 215 1.29 -7.17 23.10
C ARG A 215 2.80 -7.28 23.31
N THR A 216 3.43 -6.20 23.77
CA THR A 216 4.80 -6.22 24.24
C THR A 216 4.77 -7.00 25.54
N GLU A 217 4.59 -8.31 25.43
CA GLU A 217 5.11 -9.24 26.41
C GLU A 217 6.61 -9.23 26.20
N GLU A 218 7.23 -8.15 26.66
CA GLU A 218 8.61 -8.22 27.13
C GLU A 218 8.60 -9.27 28.23
N SER A 219 8.99 -10.47 27.81
CA SER A 219 9.67 -11.44 28.64
C SER A 219 10.79 -10.71 29.39
N VAL A 220 10.44 -10.14 30.54
CA VAL A 220 11.39 -9.85 31.62
C VAL A 220 11.71 -11.20 32.27
N ALA A 221 12.33 -12.08 31.50
CA ALA A 221 13.03 -13.24 32.02
C ALA A 221 14.44 -12.77 32.44
N TYR A 222 14.53 -12.10 33.58
CA TYR A 222 15.75 -12.07 34.40
C TYR A 222 15.40 -11.59 35.83
N ALA A 223 14.88 -12.51 36.62
CA ALA A 223 15.16 -12.60 38.05
C ALA A 223 14.97 -14.07 38.44
N HIS A 224 16.04 -14.86 38.29
CA HIS A 224 16.18 -16.13 38.98
C HIS A 224 16.45 -15.89 40.48
N THR A 225 16.30 -16.96 41.26
CA THR A 225 16.52 -17.18 42.71
C THR A 225 15.38 -16.65 43.59
N ASP A 226 14.52 -17.45 44.24
CA ASP A 226 14.74 -18.77 44.84
C ASP A 226 13.46 -19.65 44.97
N SER A 227 13.68 -20.95 44.73
CA SER A 227 13.30 -22.12 45.55
C SER A 227 11.92 -22.19 46.24
N SER A 228 11.13 -23.21 45.91
CA SER A 228 10.74 -24.30 46.86
C SER A 228 9.76 -25.28 46.21
N GLU A 229 9.91 -26.55 46.56
CA GLU A 229 9.32 -27.74 45.98
C GLU A 229 7.82 -27.96 46.31
N ASN A 230 7.23 -28.84 45.48
CA ASN A 230 6.32 -29.96 45.83
C ASN A 230 4.82 -29.91 45.45
N GLN A 231 4.49 -30.91 44.61
CA GLN A 231 3.30 -31.78 44.55
C GLN A 231 2.03 -31.33 43.79
N GLU A 232 1.81 -31.95 42.63
CA GLU A 232 0.53 -32.48 42.14
C GLU A 232 0.27 -33.88 42.76
N PRO A 233 -0.90 -34.55 42.63
CA PRO A 233 -2.08 -34.25 41.78
C PRO A 233 -3.46 -34.42 42.51
N GLU A 234 -4.58 -34.15 41.82
CA GLU A 234 -5.77 -35.05 41.69
C GLU A 234 -7.05 -34.29 41.24
N GLN A 235 -7.72 -34.85 40.22
CA GLN A 235 -9.13 -34.62 39.82
C GLN A 235 -9.96 -35.84 40.32
N PRO A 236 -11.29 -35.98 40.04
CA PRO A 236 -12.43 -35.06 39.92
C PRO A 236 -13.62 -35.48 40.84
N ALA A 237 -14.70 -34.70 40.92
CA ALA A 237 -16.00 -35.22 41.39
C ALA A 237 -17.20 -34.49 40.76
N GLU A 238 -18.13 -35.28 40.22
CA GLU A 238 -19.45 -34.93 39.69
C GLU A 238 -20.54 -34.95 40.79
N ALA A 239 -21.58 -34.12 40.65
CA ALA A 239 -23.01 -34.34 40.98
C ALA A 239 -23.77 -33.03 40.70
N LEU A 240 -24.64 -32.85 39.69
CA LEU A 240 -25.96 -33.43 39.36
C LEU A 240 -27.15 -32.90 40.22
N GLY A 241 -28.14 -32.30 39.55
CA GLY A 241 -29.47 -31.88 40.05
C GLY A 241 -29.80 -30.40 39.76
N ASP A 242 -30.29 -30.00 38.58
CA ASP A 242 -31.62 -30.15 37.95
C ASP A 242 -32.70 -29.23 38.56
N GLU A 243 -33.09 -28.14 37.86
CA GLU A 243 -34.51 -27.78 37.67
C GLU A 243 -34.71 -26.79 36.51
N LEU A 244 -35.67 -27.14 35.65
CA LEU A 244 -36.01 -26.55 34.36
C LEU A 244 -36.89 -25.30 34.50
N THR A 245 -36.54 -24.19 33.82
CA THR A 245 -37.57 -23.25 33.31
C THR A 245 -37.27 -22.71 31.90
N SER A 246 -38.26 -22.93 31.05
CA SER A 246 -38.62 -22.47 29.71
C SER A 246 -37.91 -21.29 29.00
N GLN A 247 -37.49 -21.60 27.76
CA GLN A 247 -37.72 -20.85 26.50
C GLN A 247 -37.00 -19.50 26.22
N LYS A 248 -35.94 -19.53 25.38
CA LYS A 248 -35.90 -19.04 23.96
C LYS A 248 -34.46 -19.11 23.41
N ARG A 249 -34.24 -19.76 22.25
CA ARG A 249 -32.91 -20.11 21.70
C ARG A 249 -32.07 -18.91 21.21
N LYS A 250 -30.88 -18.78 21.82
CA LYS A 250 -29.50 -18.52 21.33
C LYS A 250 -29.21 -17.52 20.19
N ARG A 251 -28.35 -16.53 20.50
CA ARG A 251 -27.13 -16.25 19.71
C ARG A 251 -25.93 -16.43 20.63
N THR A 252 -25.05 -17.37 20.30
CA THR A 252 -23.80 -17.66 21.00
C THR A 252 -22.83 -16.51 20.81
N GLU A 253 -22.49 -15.79 21.87
CA GLU A 253 -21.34 -14.88 21.90
C GLU A 253 -20.08 -15.71 22.17
N SER A 254 -19.55 -16.34 21.12
CA SER A 254 -18.19 -16.90 21.15
C SER A 254 -17.22 -15.84 20.65
N ASN A 255 -16.76 -15.01 21.58
CA ASN A 255 -15.45 -14.36 21.62
C ASN A 255 -15.44 -13.45 22.85
N GLN A 256 -15.23 -14.04 24.03
CA GLN A 256 -14.62 -13.30 25.15
C GLN A 256 -13.19 -12.95 24.70
N LEU A 257 -13.07 -11.87 23.93
CA LEU A 257 -11.84 -11.13 23.90
C LEU A 257 -11.74 -10.46 25.27
N ASP A 258 -10.65 -10.71 25.97
CA ASP A 258 -10.31 -10.08 27.24
C ASP A 258 -10.16 -8.56 27.02
N LEU A 259 -11.28 -7.84 27.11
CA LEU A 259 -11.40 -6.40 26.94
C LEU A 259 -10.99 -5.62 28.20
N SER A 260 -10.42 -6.29 29.21
CA SER A 260 -9.99 -5.68 30.47
C SER A 260 -9.02 -4.51 30.30
N ASN A 261 -8.29 -4.47 29.17
CA ASN A 261 -7.30 -3.43 28.86
C ASN A 261 -7.80 -2.34 27.89
N VAL A 262 -9.08 -2.33 27.48
CA VAL A 262 -9.61 -1.33 26.53
C VAL A 262 -10.32 -0.21 27.27
N THR A 263 -9.61 0.89 27.53
CA THR A 263 -10.23 2.11 28.07
C THR A 263 -10.82 2.95 26.94
N LEU A 264 -12.15 2.89 26.76
CA LEU A 264 -12.85 3.76 25.81
C LEU A 264 -12.89 5.20 26.34
N GLN A 265 -12.33 6.13 25.59
CA GLN A 265 -12.46 7.55 25.91
C GLN A 265 -13.81 8.10 25.42
N PRO A 266 -14.59 8.77 26.28
CA PRO A 266 -15.84 9.38 25.86
C PRO A 266 -15.57 10.55 24.90
N LEU A 267 -16.10 10.44 23.68
CA LEU A 267 -16.01 11.51 22.70
C LEU A 267 -16.88 12.71 23.14
N LYS A 268 -16.24 13.88 23.30
CA LYS A 268 -16.97 15.14 23.53
C LYS A 268 -17.56 15.64 22.22
N ILE A 269 -18.85 15.37 22.00
CA ILE A 269 -19.60 15.89 20.86
C ILE A 269 -19.72 17.42 21.01
N LYS A 270 -18.97 18.19 20.20
CA LYS A 270 -19.01 19.67 20.25
C LYS A 270 -20.35 20.25 19.81
N LYS A 271 -21.03 19.62 18.85
CA LYS A 271 -22.33 20.08 18.34
C LYS A 271 -23.07 18.97 17.63
N LEU A 272 -24.30 18.68 18.08
CA LEU A 272 -25.19 17.76 17.40
C LEU A 272 -25.99 18.54 16.35
N VAL A 273 -25.60 18.41 15.08
CA VAL A 273 -26.34 19.00 13.96
C VAL A 273 -27.34 17.96 13.45
N PRO A 274 -28.66 18.22 13.53
CA PRO A 274 -29.66 17.29 12.99
C PRO A 274 -29.44 17.07 11.50
N ASN A 275 -29.58 15.82 11.03
CA ASN A 275 -29.50 15.50 9.61
C ASN A 275 -30.52 16.35 8.82
N PRO A 276 -30.07 17.22 7.90
CA PRO A 276 -30.94 18.17 7.19
C PRO A 276 -31.97 17.47 6.29
N ASN A 277 -31.72 16.22 5.89
CA ASN A 277 -32.61 15.43 5.05
C ASN A 277 -33.65 14.63 5.87
N LYS A 278 -33.62 14.69 7.20
CA LYS A 278 -34.54 13.96 8.07
C LYS A 278 -35.77 14.81 8.37
N ILE A 279 -36.85 14.59 7.62
CA ILE A 279 -38.18 15.17 7.90
C ILE A 279 -38.69 14.60 9.24
N LYS A 280 -38.79 15.45 10.28
CA LYS A 280 -39.36 15.04 11.57
C LYS A 280 -40.87 14.90 11.42
N LYS A 281 -41.43 13.75 11.82
CA LYS A 281 -42.88 13.61 11.98
C LYS A 281 -43.34 14.59 13.07
N PRO A 282 -44.45 15.33 12.86
CA PRO A 282 -44.98 16.21 13.90
C PRO A 282 -45.35 15.38 15.14
N PRO A 283 -45.16 15.92 16.36
CA PRO A 283 -45.53 15.21 17.57
C PRO A 283 -47.03 14.90 17.55
N ARG A 284 -47.39 13.63 17.86
CA ARG A 284 -48.79 13.21 18.00
C ARG A 284 -49.44 14.05 19.10
N LYS A 285 -50.45 14.85 18.76
CA LYS A 285 -51.29 15.56 19.74
C LYS A 285 -51.91 14.50 20.66
N LYS A 286 -51.60 14.52 21.95
CA LYS A 286 -52.33 13.73 22.95
C LYS A 286 -53.78 14.18 22.90
N LYS A 287 -54.71 13.28 22.56
CA LYS A 287 -56.14 13.53 22.73
C LYS A 287 -56.37 13.77 24.22
N LYS A 288 -56.92 14.94 24.59
CA LYS A 288 -57.40 15.17 25.95
C LYS A 288 -58.52 14.15 26.19
N ALA A 289 -58.37 13.31 27.20
CA ALA A 289 -59.48 12.51 27.71
C ALA A 289 -60.51 13.50 28.25
N PHE A 290 -61.71 13.51 27.67
CA PHE A 290 -62.86 14.12 28.30
C PHE A 290 -63.18 13.30 29.55
N SER A 291 -63.11 13.96 30.70
CA SER A 291 -63.66 13.48 31.97
C SER A 291 -65.15 13.85 31.99
N ALA A 292 -65.96 12.88 32.41
CA ALA A 292 -67.40 12.85 32.72
C ALA A 292 -68.15 14.19 32.76
#